data_AF-A0A229RCF5-F1
#
_entry.id   AF-A0A229RCF5-F1
#
_cell.length_a   1.000
_cell.length_b   1.000
_cell.length_c   1.000
_cell.angle_alpha   90.00
_cell.angle_beta   90.00
_cell.angle_gamma   90.00
#
_symmetry.space_group_name_H-M   'P 1'
#
loop_
_entity.id
_entity.type
_entity.pdbx_description
1 polymer ?
#
loop_
_entity_poly.entity_id
_entity_poly.type
_entity_poly.pdbx_seq_one_letter_code
_entity_poly.pdbx_strand_id
1 'polypeptide(L)'
;MTANTESERVAERLQRSSARLSYDPDVDVDWLAPLVDGAYGKAPERCSLYGTELWDRLDEDQRGELSRQEAAAAAASGIWFELILMQGLVRHVYNSDPTTHNAQYALTEIADECRHSTMFARSIAKSGGVVRRPSRSAHRAGKVFGAVCGPALLFAGAIYVEELADGMQREMMRDESLQPMIRMISRIHVIEEARHISFAKDELGRAWARHGRVGRELIRWAIAGMAYVATSELLHPKAYTSVGLDPREARQVADANPHWRRTKASWAAKAVEYFTEIGLIGGPSRRLWRRAGVLD
;
A
#
# COMPACT_ATOMS: atom_id res chain seq x y z
N MET A 1 11.83 12.10 30.18
CA MET A 1 12.24 13.21 29.29
C MET A 1 13.11 12.76 28.11
N THR A 2 13.83 11.64 28.18
CA THR A 2 14.72 11.14 27.11
C THR A 2 14.03 10.54 25.89
N ALA A 3 12.84 9.95 26.04
CA ALA A 3 12.11 9.35 24.91
C ALA A 3 11.61 10.39 23.88
N ASN A 4 11.37 11.63 24.31
CA ASN A 4 10.95 12.70 23.41
C ASN A 4 12.13 13.22 22.56
N THR A 5 13.34 13.25 23.12
CA THR A 5 14.53 13.77 22.42
C THR A 5 15.09 12.81 21.37
N GLU A 6 14.93 11.50 21.53
CA GLU A 6 15.35 10.52 20.50
C GLU A 6 14.43 10.58 19.27
N SER A 7 13.12 10.63 19.49
CA SER A 7 12.12 10.76 18.44
C SER A 7 12.29 12.05 17.64
N GLU A 8 12.45 13.19 18.31
CA GLU A 8 12.70 14.47 17.63
C GLU A 8 13.96 14.42 16.75
N ARG A 9 15.02 13.72 17.20
CA ARG A 9 16.22 13.50 16.37
C ARG A 9 15.96 12.60 15.18
N VAL A 10 15.08 11.59 15.29
CA VAL A 10 14.67 10.75 14.17
C VAL A 10 13.95 11.62 13.14
N ALA A 11 12.92 12.35 13.57
CA ALA A 11 12.14 13.23 12.71
C ALA A 11 13.01 14.31 12.03
N GLU A 12 13.93 14.95 12.76
CA GLU A 12 14.86 15.93 12.19
C GLU A 12 15.73 15.32 11.07
N ARG A 13 16.27 14.11 11.29
CA ARG A 13 17.06 13.40 10.26
C ARG A 13 16.22 13.08 9.03
N LEU A 14 15.00 12.61 9.23
CA LEU A 14 14.09 12.28 8.13
C LEU A 14 13.68 13.53 7.36
N GLN A 15 13.37 14.64 8.03
CA GLN A 15 13.06 15.93 7.42
C GLN A 15 14.21 16.44 6.54
N ARG A 16 15.46 16.37 7.04
CA ARG A 16 16.66 16.71 6.25
C ARG A 16 16.84 15.78 5.05
N SER A 17 16.48 14.51 5.18
CA SER A 17 16.55 13.53 4.09
C SER A 17 15.49 13.79 3.02
N SER A 18 14.24 14.09 3.41
CA SER A 18 13.16 14.43 2.47
C SER A 18 13.52 15.65 1.62
N ALA A 19 14.11 16.68 2.22
CA ALA A 19 14.57 17.85 1.46
C ALA A 19 15.64 17.56 0.39
N ARG A 20 16.36 16.43 0.48
CA ARG A 20 17.41 16.03 -0.46
C ARG A 20 16.96 14.98 -1.49
N LEU A 21 15.95 14.20 -1.14
CA LEU A 21 15.47 13.03 -1.89
C LEU A 21 13.95 13.11 -2.06
N SER A 22 13.45 14.32 -2.36
CA SER A 22 12.08 14.56 -2.78
C SER A 22 12.07 14.64 -4.30
N TYR A 23 11.21 13.84 -4.92
CA TYR A 23 11.00 13.85 -6.36
C TYR A 23 9.76 14.67 -6.69
N ASP A 24 9.81 15.38 -7.82
CA ASP A 24 8.64 15.99 -8.42
C ASP A 24 8.13 15.04 -9.51
N PRO A 25 7.01 14.33 -9.30
CA PRO A 25 6.51 13.38 -10.29
C PRO A 25 6.20 14.05 -11.63
N ASP A 26 5.97 15.36 -11.70
CA ASP A 26 5.74 16.07 -12.95
C ASP A 26 7.02 16.24 -13.79
N VAL A 27 8.19 16.19 -13.14
CA VAL A 27 9.52 16.36 -13.76
C VAL A 27 10.25 15.03 -13.90
N ASP A 28 10.21 14.20 -12.86
CA ASP A 28 11.03 12.99 -12.75
C ASP A 28 10.46 11.78 -13.50
N VAL A 29 9.21 11.86 -13.95
CA VAL A 29 8.59 10.84 -14.79
C VAL A 29 8.38 11.39 -16.20
N ASP A 30 8.92 10.69 -17.20
CA ASP A 30 8.68 11.04 -18.60
C ASP A 30 7.25 10.64 -19.03
N TRP A 31 6.31 11.56 -18.78
CA TRP A 31 4.92 11.40 -19.16
C TRP A 31 4.69 11.50 -20.67
N LEU A 32 5.65 11.99 -21.46
CA LEU A 32 5.53 12.11 -22.91
C LEU A 32 6.08 10.89 -23.66
N ALA A 33 6.95 10.09 -23.02
CA ALA A 33 7.44 8.83 -23.60
C ALA A 33 6.26 7.92 -24.03
N PRO A 34 6.32 7.30 -25.22
CA PRO A 34 5.28 6.35 -25.64
C PRO A 34 5.26 5.12 -24.72
N LEU A 35 4.10 4.48 -24.60
CA LEU A 35 4.03 3.16 -23.99
C LEU A 35 4.75 2.15 -24.90
N VAL A 36 5.40 1.17 -24.29
CA VAL A 36 6.07 0.09 -25.01
C VAL A 36 5.05 -1.00 -25.32
N ASP A 37 4.87 -1.33 -26.60
CA ASP A 37 3.97 -2.41 -27.04
C ASP A 37 4.40 -3.75 -26.44
N GLY A 38 3.42 -4.54 -25.99
CA GLY A 38 3.66 -5.84 -25.35
C GLY A 38 4.21 -5.78 -23.92
N ALA A 39 4.58 -4.61 -23.38
CA ALA A 39 5.10 -4.54 -22.02
C ALA A 39 3.97 -4.65 -20.98
N TYR A 40 4.20 -5.50 -19.98
CA TYR A 40 3.23 -5.80 -18.93
C TYR A 40 3.08 -4.63 -17.93
N GLY A 41 1.93 -4.58 -17.25
CA GLY A 41 1.70 -3.66 -16.12
C GLY A 41 2.32 -4.16 -14.81
N LYS A 42 2.46 -5.48 -14.67
CA LYS A 42 3.23 -6.18 -13.64
C LYS A 42 3.61 -7.57 -14.14
N ALA A 43 4.62 -8.17 -13.54
CA ALA A 43 5.14 -9.46 -13.98
C ALA A 43 4.02 -10.54 -14.06
N PRO A 44 4.02 -11.40 -15.09
CA PRO A 44 3.00 -12.44 -15.29
C PRO A 44 2.77 -13.29 -14.03
N GLU A 45 3.84 -13.74 -13.37
CA GLU A 45 3.80 -14.56 -12.16
C GLU A 45 3.22 -13.84 -10.92
N ARG A 46 3.10 -12.51 -10.99
CA ARG A 46 2.44 -11.66 -9.99
C ARG A 46 0.98 -11.35 -10.34
N CYS A 47 0.47 -11.82 -11.47
CA CYS A 47 -0.94 -11.69 -11.84
C CYS A 47 -1.83 -12.65 -11.05
N SER A 48 -3.05 -12.21 -10.72
CA SER A 48 -3.92 -12.93 -9.78
C SER A 48 -4.40 -14.29 -10.30
N LEU A 49 -4.47 -14.46 -11.62
CA LEU A 49 -4.89 -15.70 -12.28
C LEU A 49 -3.71 -16.57 -12.74
N TYR A 50 -2.47 -16.12 -12.57
CA TYR A 50 -1.29 -16.85 -13.08
C TYR A 50 -1.26 -18.32 -12.61
N GLY A 51 -0.99 -19.23 -13.54
CA GLY A 51 -0.93 -20.67 -13.29
C GLY A 51 -2.29 -21.34 -13.09
N THR A 52 -3.39 -20.70 -13.49
CA THR A 52 -4.74 -21.28 -13.44
C THR A 52 -5.29 -21.53 -14.85
N GLU A 53 -6.29 -22.38 -14.98
CA GLU A 53 -6.96 -22.62 -16.27
C GLU A 53 -7.51 -21.34 -16.90
N LEU A 54 -7.98 -20.38 -16.10
CA LEU A 54 -8.47 -19.10 -16.63
C LEU A 54 -7.34 -18.30 -17.29
N TRP A 55 -6.13 -18.36 -16.74
CA TRP A 55 -4.95 -17.73 -17.32
C TRP A 55 -4.46 -18.42 -18.60
N ASP A 56 -4.51 -19.76 -18.62
CA ASP A 56 -4.09 -20.55 -19.78
C ASP A 56 -5.00 -20.32 -21.00
N ARG A 57 -6.27 -19.94 -20.76
CA ARG A 57 -7.22 -19.55 -21.81
C ARG A 57 -7.00 -18.14 -22.36
N LEU A 58 -6.25 -17.28 -21.66
CA LEU A 58 -5.95 -15.94 -22.14
C LEU A 58 -4.84 -15.99 -23.18
N ASP A 59 -5.04 -15.28 -24.29
CA ASP A 59 -3.96 -14.99 -25.23
C ASP A 59 -2.98 -13.94 -24.66
N GLU A 60 -1.90 -13.68 -25.38
CA GLU A 60 -0.84 -12.79 -24.90
C GLU A 60 -1.33 -11.33 -24.72
N ASP A 61 -2.19 -10.85 -25.62
CA ASP A 61 -2.75 -9.50 -25.55
C ASP A 61 -3.67 -9.36 -24.33
N GLN A 62 -4.49 -10.38 -24.05
CA GLN A 62 -5.33 -10.45 -22.87
C GLN A 62 -4.50 -10.55 -21.58
N ARG A 63 -3.40 -11.31 -21.55
CA ARG A 63 -2.50 -11.34 -20.37
C ARG A 63 -1.87 -9.98 -20.11
N GLY A 64 -1.41 -9.32 -21.17
CA GLY A 64 -0.92 -7.94 -21.11
C GLY A 64 -1.98 -6.98 -20.57
N GLU A 65 -3.21 -7.02 -21.09
CA GLU A 65 -4.32 -6.18 -20.63
C GLU A 65 -4.72 -6.47 -19.19
N LEU A 66 -4.82 -7.73 -18.77
CA LEU A 66 -5.10 -8.08 -17.38
C LEU A 66 -4.03 -7.51 -16.45
N SER A 67 -2.75 -7.67 -16.80
CA SER A 67 -1.65 -7.17 -15.97
C SER A 67 -1.71 -5.65 -15.79
N ARG A 68 -2.04 -4.89 -16.86
CA ARG A 68 -2.24 -3.44 -16.82
C ARG A 68 -3.41 -3.06 -15.92
N GLN A 69 -4.55 -3.72 -16.07
CA GLN A 69 -5.74 -3.40 -15.27
C GLN A 69 -5.58 -3.77 -13.79
N GLU A 70 -4.87 -4.86 -13.48
CA GLU A 70 -4.53 -5.21 -12.11
C GLU A 70 -3.54 -4.21 -11.49
N ALA A 71 -2.53 -3.75 -12.24
CA ALA A 71 -1.61 -2.70 -11.78
C ALA A 71 -2.35 -1.37 -11.55
N ALA A 72 -3.27 -1.00 -12.45
CA ALA A 72 -4.11 0.18 -12.29
C ALA A 72 -5.06 0.07 -11.07
N ALA A 73 -5.58 -1.13 -10.79
CA ALA A 73 -6.39 -1.37 -9.59
C ALA A 73 -5.56 -1.21 -8.31
N ALA A 74 -4.32 -1.71 -8.29
CA ALA A 74 -3.42 -1.54 -7.16
C ALA A 74 -3.07 -0.05 -6.93
N ALA A 75 -2.75 0.69 -7.99
CA ALA A 75 -2.50 2.13 -7.92
C ALA A 75 -3.73 2.91 -7.42
N ALA A 76 -4.93 2.58 -7.90
CA ALA A 76 -6.17 3.19 -7.41
C ALA A 76 -6.45 2.88 -5.94
N SER A 77 -6.07 1.69 -5.47
CA SER A 77 -6.12 1.31 -4.07
C SER A 77 -5.14 2.12 -3.23
N GLY A 78 -3.90 2.30 -3.72
CA GLY A 78 -2.88 3.17 -3.10
C GLY A 78 -3.39 4.59 -2.85
N ILE A 79 -3.92 5.26 -3.89
CA ILE A 79 -4.55 6.58 -3.76
C ILE A 79 -5.63 6.59 -2.67
N TRP A 80 -6.46 5.54 -2.62
CA TRP A 80 -7.50 5.47 -1.60
C TRP A 80 -6.94 5.32 -0.18
N PHE A 81 -5.85 4.58 0.00
CA PHE A 81 -5.17 4.45 1.28
C PHE A 81 -4.44 5.72 1.71
N GLU A 82 -3.71 6.36 0.80
CA GLU A 82 -3.03 7.64 1.05
C GLU A 82 -4.03 8.72 1.51
N LEU A 83 -5.22 8.78 0.90
CA LEU A 83 -6.28 9.69 1.34
C LEU A 83 -6.81 9.40 2.75
N ILE A 84 -6.78 8.13 3.20
CA ILE A 84 -7.13 7.76 4.57
C ILE A 84 -5.98 8.11 5.52
N LEU A 85 -4.74 7.83 5.12
CA LEU A 85 -3.53 8.15 5.87
C LEU A 85 -3.43 9.66 6.12
N MET A 86 -3.55 10.47 5.08
CA MET A 86 -3.54 11.94 5.17
C MET A 86 -4.63 12.47 6.12
N GLN A 87 -5.84 11.90 6.14
CA GLN A 87 -6.86 12.27 7.13
C GLN A 87 -6.39 12.01 8.57
N GLY A 88 -5.74 10.87 8.80
CA GLY A 88 -5.17 10.51 10.08
C GLY A 88 -3.99 11.42 10.48
N LEU A 89 -3.08 11.70 9.55
CA LEU A 89 -1.93 12.58 9.77
C LEU A 89 -2.35 14.03 10.04
N VAL A 90 -3.32 14.56 9.28
CA VAL A 90 -3.87 15.90 9.54
C VAL A 90 -4.44 15.98 10.95
N ARG A 91 -5.18 14.96 11.40
CA ARG A 91 -5.70 14.88 12.79
C ARG A 91 -4.58 14.72 13.81
N HIS A 92 -3.54 13.95 13.50
CA HIS A 92 -2.39 13.79 14.37
C HIS A 92 -1.70 15.14 14.59
N VAL A 93 -1.36 15.85 13.51
CA VAL A 93 -0.75 17.19 13.55
C VAL A 93 -1.65 18.19 14.27
N TYR A 94 -2.97 18.17 14.02
CA TYR A 94 -3.93 19.06 14.68
C TYR A 94 -3.86 19.00 16.21
N ASN A 95 -3.53 17.84 16.78
CA ASN A 95 -3.43 17.63 18.23
C ASN A 95 -1.98 17.70 18.75
N SER A 96 -1.01 18.05 17.91
CA SER A 96 0.41 18.10 18.24
C SER A 96 0.92 19.55 18.32
N ASP A 97 2.07 19.75 18.97
CA ASP A 97 2.78 21.03 18.95
C ASP A 97 3.44 21.20 17.56
N PRO A 98 3.02 22.19 16.75
CA PRO A 98 3.54 22.38 15.39
C PRO A 98 5.01 22.79 15.33
N THR A 99 5.61 23.19 16.46
CA THR A 99 7.03 23.54 16.53
C THR A 99 7.95 22.32 16.61
N THR A 100 7.39 21.13 16.83
CA THR A 100 8.14 19.87 16.91
C THR A 100 8.50 19.31 15.55
N HIS A 101 9.64 18.61 15.47
CA HIS A 101 10.06 17.94 14.24
C HIS A 101 9.09 16.82 13.84
N ASN A 102 8.49 16.12 14.81
CA ASN A 102 7.48 15.11 14.53
C ASN A 102 6.26 15.70 13.79
N ALA A 103 5.73 16.83 14.25
CA ALA A 103 4.60 17.48 13.59
C ALA A 103 4.97 18.00 12.19
N GLN A 104 6.16 18.58 12.04
CA GLN A 104 6.65 19.07 10.74
C GLN A 104 6.94 17.93 9.76
N TYR A 105 7.42 16.79 10.26
CA TYR A 105 7.64 15.61 9.42
C TYR A 105 6.31 14.99 8.97
N ALA A 106 5.31 14.88 9.84
CA ALA A 106 3.97 14.44 9.44
C ALA A 106 3.34 15.36 8.36
N LEU A 107 3.61 16.68 8.40
CA LEU A 107 3.23 17.60 7.32
C LEU A 107 4.01 17.36 6.02
N THR A 108 5.27 16.94 6.13
CA THR A 108 6.09 16.56 4.96
C THR A 108 5.51 15.30 4.31
N GLU A 109 5.18 14.28 5.10
CA GLU A 109 4.52 13.06 4.63
C GLU A 109 3.21 13.37 3.91
N ILE A 110 2.34 14.23 4.48
CA ILE A 110 1.11 14.68 3.78
C ILE A 110 1.40 15.29 2.40
N ALA A 111 2.46 16.09 2.28
CA ALA A 111 2.83 16.70 1.01
C ALA A 111 3.36 15.68 0.00
N ASP A 112 4.13 14.69 0.45
CA ASP A 112 4.65 13.60 -0.37
C ASP A 112 3.48 12.71 -0.84
N GLU A 113 2.52 12.36 0.02
CA GLU A 113 1.33 11.60 -0.38
C GLU A 113 0.44 12.32 -1.41
N CYS A 114 0.40 13.66 -1.40
CA CYS A 114 -0.30 14.40 -2.45
C CYS A 114 0.37 14.19 -3.83
N ARG A 115 1.70 14.12 -3.85
CA ARG A 115 2.49 13.87 -5.07
C ARG A 115 2.37 12.41 -5.51
N HIS A 116 2.45 11.45 -4.59
CA HIS A 116 2.25 10.03 -4.86
C HIS A 116 0.87 9.76 -5.47
N SER A 117 -0.19 10.28 -4.85
CA SER A 117 -1.56 10.16 -5.35
C SER A 117 -1.72 10.72 -6.76
N THR A 118 -1.10 11.88 -7.03
CA THR A 118 -1.12 12.50 -8.36
C THR A 118 -0.36 11.66 -9.38
N MET A 119 0.82 11.15 -9.01
CA MET A 119 1.65 10.26 -9.83
C MET A 119 0.90 8.97 -10.19
N PHE A 120 0.24 8.33 -9.22
CA PHE A 120 -0.58 7.14 -9.44
C PHE A 120 -1.80 7.44 -10.32
N ALA A 121 -2.48 8.57 -10.13
CA ALA A 121 -3.60 8.94 -10.98
C ALA A 121 -3.18 9.14 -12.44
N ARG A 122 -2.04 9.79 -12.68
CA ARG A 122 -1.47 9.99 -14.02
C ARG A 122 -1.03 8.67 -14.66
N SER A 123 -0.44 7.74 -13.89
CA SER A 123 -0.04 6.43 -14.41
C SER A 123 -1.24 5.57 -14.82
N ILE A 124 -2.34 5.63 -14.06
CA ILE A 124 -3.60 4.97 -14.43
C ILE A 124 -4.15 5.54 -15.74
N ALA A 125 -4.22 6.88 -15.84
CA ALA A 125 -4.72 7.54 -17.04
C ALA A 125 -3.87 7.20 -18.29
N LYS A 126 -2.54 7.26 -18.16
CA LYS A 126 -1.61 6.97 -19.26
C LYS A 126 -1.66 5.51 -19.69
N SER A 127 -1.80 4.57 -18.76
CA SER A 127 -1.86 3.13 -19.05
C SER A 127 -3.22 2.64 -19.59
N GLY A 128 -4.22 3.52 -19.70
CA GLY A 128 -5.59 3.11 -20.07
C GLY A 128 -6.30 2.31 -18.96
N GLY A 129 -5.81 2.41 -17.73
CA GLY A 129 -6.38 1.72 -16.58
C GLY A 129 -7.77 2.26 -16.23
N VAL A 130 -8.70 1.35 -15.90
CA VAL A 130 -10.05 1.74 -15.49
C VAL A 130 -10.11 1.85 -13.96
N VAL A 131 -10.21 3.09 -13.46
CA VAL A 131 -10.37 3.37 -12.03
C VAL A 131 -11.67 2.79 -11.51
N ARG A 132 -11.57 1.97 -10.47
CA ARG A 132 -12.72 1.37 -9.80
C ARG A 132 -12.64 1.71 -8.32
N ARG A 133 -13.74 2.24 -7.77
CA ARG A 133 -13.81 2.58 -6.36
C ARG A 133 -13.73 1.31 -5.49
N PRO A 134 -13.18 1.40 -4.27
CA PRO A 134 -13.24 0.31 -3.31
C PRO A 134 -14.67 -0.19 -3.08
N SER A 135 -14.82 -1.42 -2.58
CA SER A 135 -16.13 -1.94 -2.22
C SER A 135 -16.90 -0.98 -1.30
N ARG A 136 -18.23 -0.96 -1.38
CA ARG A 136 -19.05 -0.02 -0.58
C ARG A 136 -18.78 -0.12 0.92
N SER A 137 -18.55 -1.34 1.41
CA SER A 137 -18.17 -1.62 2.79
C SER A 137 -16.78 -1.06 3.12
N ALA A 138 -15.77 -1.34 2.28
CA ALA A 138 -14.41 -0.84 2.48
C ALA A 138 -14.39 0.69 2.45
N HIS A 139 -15.05 1.31 1.47
CA HIS A 139 -15.11 2.76 1.35
C HIS A 139 -15.74 3.43 2.59
N ARG A 140 -16.82 2.85 3.16
CA ARG A 140 -17.42 3.34 4.41
C ARG A 140 -16.48 3.13 5.61
N ALA A 141 -15.87 1.95 5.72
CA ALA A 141 -14.93 1.63 6.77
C ALA A 141 -13.72 2.59 6.74
N GLY A 142 -13.19 2.90 5.56
CA GLY A 142 -12.10 3.85 5.36
C GLY A 142 -12.44 5.27 5.83
N LYS A 143 -13.64 5.78 5.54
CA LYS A 143 -14.08 7.10 6.06
C LYS A 143 -14.14 7.13 7.58
N VAL A 144 -14.75 6.09 8.17
CA VAL A 144 -14.84 5.99 9.64
C VAL A 144 -13.44 5.90 10.22
N PHE A 145 -12.58 5.05 9.66
CA PHE A 145 -11.20 4.88 10.08
C PHE A 145 -10.43 6.20 10.07
N GLY A 146 -10.39 6.91 8.95
CA GLY A 146 -9.69 8.20 8.83
C GLY A 146 -10.22 9.23 9.84
N ALA A 147 -11.52 9.20 10.13
CA ALA A 147 -12.15 10.12 11.06
C ALA A 147 -11.96 9.78 12.55
N VAL A 148 -11.63 8.54 12.93
CA VAL A 148 -11.65 8.12 14.35
C VAL A 148 -10.43 7.34 14.82
N CYS A 149 -9.56 6.87 13.92
CA CYS A 149 -8.42 6.06 14.33
C CYS A 149 -7.50 6.83 15.30
N GLY A 150 -7.01 6.12 16.32
CA GLY A 150 -5.98 6.61 17.21
C GLY A 150 -4.57 6.35 16.64
N PRO A 151 -3.52 6.98 17.18
CA PRO A 151 -2.16 6.91 16.64
C PRO A 151 -1.63 5.48 16.43
N ALA A 152 -1.85 4.58 17.38
CA ALA A 152 -1.39 3.20 17.26
C ALA A 152 -1.98 2.48 16.03
N LEU A 153 -3.26 2.70 15.76
CA LEU A 153 -3.91 2.05 14.63
C LEU A 153 -3.60 2.77 13.30
N LEU A 154 -3.46 4.10 13.33
CA LEU A 154 -3.02 4.90 12.18
C LEU A 154 -1.66 4.43 11.67
N PHE A 155 -0.64 4.44 12.54
CA PHE A 155 0.73 4.12 12.13
C PHE A 155 0.94 2.63 11.88
N ALA A 156 0.23 1.73 12.59
CA ALA A 156 0.20 0.33 12.19
C ALA A 156 -0.43 0.15 10.79
N GLY A 157 -1.42 0.96 10.44
CA GLY A 157 -2.01 0.92 9.10
C GLY A 157 -1.08 1.41 8.01
N ALA A 158 -0.44 2.56 8.24
CA ALA A 158 0.60 3.10 7.37
C ALA A 158 1.66 2.03 7.10
N ILE A 159 2.28 1.47 8.14
CA ILE A 159 3.31 0.43 7.99
C ILE A 159 2.80 -0.76 7.17
N TYR A 160 1.57 -1.23 7.40
CA TYR A 160 1.07 -2.38 6.65
C TYR A 160 0.93 -2.09 5.16
N VAL A 161 0.30 -0.95 4.82
CA VAL A 161 0.05 -0.57 3.43
C VAL A 161 1.36 -0.23 2.73
N GLU A 162 2.24 0.55 3.37
CA GLU A 162 3.50 0.97 2.77
C GLU A 162 4.48 -0.19 2.59
N GLU A 163 4.59 -1.12 3.54
CA GLU A 163 5.45 -2.30 3.35
C GLU A 163 4.87 -3.25 2.28
N LEU A 164 3.54 -3.34 2.15
CA LEU A 164 2.87 -4.11 1.09
C LEU A 164 3.15 -3.49 -0.29
N ALA A 165 3.08 -2.17 -0.41
CA ALA A 165 3.43 -1.43 -1.61
C ALA A 165 4.93 -1.55 -1.91
N ASP A 166 5.80 -1.37 -0.92
CA ASP A 166 7.26 -1.50 -1.02
C ASP A 166 7.67 -2.88 -1.56
N GLY A 167 7.08 -3.96 -1.02
CA GLY A 167 7.33 -5.32 -1.47
C GLY A 167 7.01 -5.51 -2.96
N MET A 168 5.88 -4.98 -3.41
CA MET A 168 5.47 -5.00 -4.82
C MET A 168 6.37 -4.13 -5.71
N GLN A 169 6.62 -2.89 -5.31
CA GLN A 169 7.29 -1.88 -6.13
C GLN A 169 8.80 -2.11 -6.23
N ARG A 170 9.43 -2.73 -5.23
CA ARG A 170 10.84 -3.16 -5.32
C ARG A 170 11.09 -4.22 -6.39
N GLU A 171 10.10 -5.05 -6.66
CA GLU A 171 10.16 -5.99 -7.78
C GLU A 171 9.94 -5.23 -9.09
N MET A 172 8.88 -4.42 -9.16
CA MET A 172 8.51 -3.67 -10.36
C MET A 172 9.60 -2.70 -10.83
N MET A 173 10.31 -2.01 -9.94
CA MET A 173 11.36 -1.05 -10.34
C MET A 173 12.58 -1.72 -11.01
N ARG A 174 12.76 -3.04 -10.81
CA ARG A 174 13.91 -3.82 -11.33
C ARG A 174 13.55 -4.65 -12.56
N ASP A 175 12.27 -4.87 -12.81
CA ASP A 175 11.79 -5.69 -13.93
C ASP A 175 11.77 -4.89 -15.24
N GLU A 176 12.64 -5.27 -16.18
CA GLU A 176 12.77 -4.61 -17.49
C GLU A 176 11.66 -4.98 -18.47
N SER A 177 10.86 -6.01 -18.17
CA SER A 177 9.70 -6.39 -18.98
C SER A 177 8.49 -5.45 -18.78
N LEU A 178 8.54 -4.58 -17.75
CA LEU A 178 7.46 -3.65 -17.44
C LEU A 178 7.64 -2.31 -18.16
N GLN A 179 6.52 -1.60 -18.29
CA GLN A 179 6.50 -0.24 -18.80
C GLN A 179 7.53 0.66 -18.08
N PRO A 180 8.41 1.39 -18.78
CA PRO A 180 9.43 2.24 -18.16
C PRO A 180 8.86 3.23 -17.13
N MET A 181 7.69 3.80 -17.42
CA MET A 181 6.95 4.66 -16.48
C MET A 181 6.63 3.93 -15.17
N ILE A 182 6.15 2.68 -15.24
CA ILE A 182 5.80 1.89 -14.05
C ILE A 182 7.02 1.60 -13.19
N ARG A 183 8.19 1.36 -13.82
CA ARG A 183 9.46 1.19 -13.11
C ARG A 183 9.90 2.48 -12.41
N MET A 184 9.74 3.63 -13.07
CA MET A 184 10.14 4.92 -12.52
C MET A 184 9.25 5.36 -11.35
N ILE A 185 7.93 5.28 -11.48
CA ILE A 185 7.02 5.62 -10.37
C ILE A 185 7.25 4.70 -9.16
N SER A 186 7.55 3.41 -9.40
CA SER A 186 7.87 2.46 -8.33
C SER A 186 9.18 2.82 -7.64
N ARG A 187 10.19 3.29 -8.39
CA ARG A 187 11.47 3.75 -7.85
C ARG A 187 11.29 4.98 -6.96
N ILE A 188 10.54 5.98 -7.44
CA ILE A 188 10.26 7.20 -6.68
C ILE A 188 9.58 6.83 -5.35
N HIS A 189 8.45 6.11 -5.42
CA HIS A 189 7.68 5.73 -4.24
C HIS A 189 8.51 4.94 -3.21
N VAL A 190 9.28 3.94 -3.66
CA VAL A 190 10.14 3.14 -2.76
C VAL A 190 11.20 3.97 -2.03
N ILE A 191 11.76 5.00 -2.68
CA ILE A 191 12.79 5.85 -2.06
C ILE A 191 12.16 6.77 -1.01
N GLU A 192 10.95 7.26 -1.26
CA GLU A 192 10.24 8.19 -0.39
C GLU A 192 9.61 7.44 0.81
N GLU A 193 8.90 6.35 0.55
CA GLU A 193 8.19 5.57 1.58
C GLU A 193 9.09 4.90 2.62
N ALA A 194 10.35 4.63 2.28
CA ALA A 194 11.31 4.10 3.27
C ALA A 194 11.44 5.02 4.49
N ARG A 195 11.23 6.34 4.30
CA ARG A 195 11.28 7.34 5.37
C ARG A 195 9.97 7.35 6.17
N HIS A 196 8.82 7.30 5.51
CA HIS A 196 7.50 7.24 6.15
C HIS A 196 7.35 5.98 7.01
N ILE A 197 7.78 4.82 6.50
CA ILE A 197 7.81 3.57 7.28
C ILE A 197 8.66 3.72 8.54
N SER A 198 9.82 4.38 8.45
CA SER A 198 10.71 4.58 9.61
C SER A 198 10.07 5.48 10.66
N PHE A 199 9.43 6.57 10.24
CA PHE A 199 8.68 7.46 11.11
C PHE A 199 7.48 6.76 11.76
N ALA A 200 6.71 6.01 10.98
CA ALA A 200 5.55 5.28 11.45
C ALA A 200 5.93 4.19 12.48
N LYS A 201 7.06 3.51 12.32
CA LYS A 201 7.57 2.52 13.30
C LYS A 201 7.90 3.19 14.64
N ASP A 202 8.52 4.37 14.61
CA ASP A 202 8.85 5.17 15.80
C ASP A 202 7.57 5.64 16.54
N GLU A 203 6.63 6.23 15.81
CA GLU A 203 5.33 6.66 16.35
C GLU A 203 4.48 5.48 16.86
N LEU A 204 4.43 4.37 16.13
CA LEU A 204 3.74 3.16 16.56
C LEU A 204 4.34 2.63 17.86
N GLY A 205 5.66 2.59 18.00
CA GLY A 205 6.32 2.15 19.23
C GLY A 205 5.83 2.93 20.47
N ARG A 206 5.80 4.27 20.37
CA ARG A 206 5.28 5.15 21.44
C ARG A 206 3.79 4.96 21.69
N ALA A 207 2.99 4.89 20.63
CA ALA A 207 1.55 4.73 20.76
C ALA A 207 1.19 3.36 21.36
N TRP A 208 1.85 2.30 20.90
CA TRP A 208 1.65 0.93 21.34
C TRP A 208 2.02 0.71 22.81
N ALA A 209 3.11 1.33 23.27
CA ALA A 209 3.55 1.24 24.66
C ALA A 209 2.50 1.75 25.67
N ARG A 210 1.62 2.69 25.26
CA ARG A 210 0.58 3.28 26.11
C ARG A 210 -0.63 2.39 26.32
N HIS A 211 -0.81 1.32 25.54
CA HIS A 211 -1.98 0.45 25.64
C HIS A 211 -1.78 -0.71 26.62
N GLY A 212 -2.75 -0.90 27.53
CA GLY A 212 -2.90 -2.10 28.35
C GLY A 212 -3.46 -3.30 27.58
N ARG A 213 -3.64 -4.45 28.24
CA ARG A 213 -4.01 -5.73 27.61
C ARG A 213 -5.26 -5.66 26.72
N VAL A 214 -6.33 -5.03 27.19
CA VAL A 214 -7.60 -4.91 26.44
C VAL A 214 -7.42 -4.04 25.20
N GLY A 215 -6.81 -2.86 25.34
CA GLY A 215 -6.55 -1.96 24.21
C GLY A 215 -5.65 -2.61 23.16
N ARG A 216 -4.63 -3.36 23.60
CA ARG A 216 -3.77 -4.12 22.70
C ARG A 216 -4.57 -5.14 21.89
N GLU A 217 -5.42 -5.93 22.53
CA GLU A 217 -6.23 -6.93 21.81
C GLU A 217 -7.22 -6.29 20.83
N LEU A 218 -7.85 -5.17 21.19
CA LEU A 218 -8.70 -4.42 20.26
C LEU A 218 -7.93 -3.93 19.03
N ILE A 219 -6.73 -3.39 19.23
CA ILE A 219 -5.86 -2.97 18.12
C ILE A 219 -5.47 -4.17 17.26
N ARG A 220 -5.13 -5.34 17.84
CA ARG A 220 -4.81 -6.55 17.09
C ARG A 220 -5.95 -6.99 16.16
N TRP A 221 -7.19 -6.88 16.62
CA TRP A 221 -8.35 -7.16 15.76
C TRP A 221 -8.53 -6.10 14.68
N ALA A 222 -8.41 -4.82 15.03
CA ALA A 222 -8.58 -3.72 14.11
C ALA A 222 -7.54 -3.75 12.97
N ILE A 223 -6.25 -3.93 13.30
CA ILE A 223 -5.18 -4.04 12.30
C ILE A 223 -5.35 -5.29 11.43
N ALA A 224 -5.75 -6.43 12.01
CA ALA A 224 -5.98 -7.64 11.22
C ALA A 224 -7.16 -7.49 10.24
N GLY A 225 -8.21 -6.79 10.65
CA GLY A 225 -9.34 -6.45 9.77
C GLY A 225 -8.95 -5.47 8.67
N MET A 226 -8.17 -4.45 8.99
CA MET A 226 -7.65 -3.51 8.02
C MET A 226 -6.70 -4.20 7.02
N ALA A 227 -5.79 -5.04 7.48
CA ALA A 227 -4.89 -5.81 6.63
C ALA A 227 -5.66 -6.69 5.64
N TYR A 228 -6.72 -7.35 6.11
CA TYR A 228 -7.63 -8.11 5.24
C TYR A 228 -8.27 -7.22 4.16
N VAL A 229 -8.78 -6.04 4.52
CA VAL A 229 -9.40 -5.12 3.56
C VAL A 229 -8.38 -4.61 2.55
N ALA A 230 -7.23 -4.10 3.01
CA ALA A 230 -6.18 -3.57 2.16
C ALA A 230 -5.68 -4.57 1.13
N THR A 231 -5.38 -5.79 1.58
CA THR A 231 -4.96 -6.85 0.68
C THR A 231 -6.06 -7.31 -0.28
N SER A 232 -7.32 -7.27 0.15
CA SER A 232 -8.47 -7.67 -0.70
C SER A 232 -8.82 -6.64 -1.77
N GLU A 233 -8.57 -5.36 -1.49
CA GLU A 233 -8.88 -4.22 -2.36
C GLU A 233 -7.71 -3.85 -3.30
N LEU A 234 -6.55 -4.51 -3.22
CA LEU A 234 -5.49 -4.44 -4.24
C LEU A 234 -5.99 -4.85 -5.64
N LEU A 235 -7.00 -5.71 -5.67
CA LEU A 235 -7.59 -6.26 -6.87
C LEU A 235 -9.08 -6.00 -6.86
N HIS A 236 -9.56 -5.17 -7.79
CA HIS A 236 -10.98 -4.99 -8.00
C HIS A 236 -11.51 -6.05 -8.99
N PRO A 237 -12.50 -6.90 -8.65
CA PRO A 237 -12.96 -8.00 -9.51
C PRO A 237 -13.38 -7.59 -10.93
N LYS A 238 -13.96 -6.40 -11.09
CA LYS A 238 -14.28 -5.87 -12.43
C LYS A 238 -13.04 -5.64 -13.33
N ALA A 239 -11.81 -5.77 -12.86
CA ALA A 239 -10.63 -5.77 -13.71
C ALA A 239 -10.73 -6.91 -14.75
N TYR A 240 -11.25 -8.08 -14.36
CA TYR A 240 -11.41 -9.25 -15.22
C TYR A 240 -12.32 -9.03 -16.43
N THR A 241 -13.22 -8.04 -16.39
CA THR A 241 -14.07 -7.74 -17.55
C THR A 241 -13.28 -7.21 -18.75
N SER A 242 -12.07 -6.65 -18.54
CA SER A 242 -11.25 -6.15 -19.64
C SER A 242 -10.74 -7.26 -20.56
N VAL A 243 -10.72 -8.49 -20.06
CA VAL A 243 -10.28 -9.69 -20.79
C VAL A 243 -11.40 -10.69 -21.02
N GLY A 244 -12.66 -10.23 -20.91
CA GLY A 244 -13.84 -11.06 -21.20
C GLY A 244 -14.18 -12.13 -20.17
N LEU A 245 -13.56 -12.10 -18.99
CA LEU A 245 -13.84 -13.07 -17.92
C LEU A 245 -14.98 -12.59 -17.00
N ASP A 246 -15.75 -13.53 -16.46
CA ASP A 246 -16.74 -13.23 -15.42
C ASP A 246 -16.04 -12.76 -14.13
N PRO A 247 -16.37 -11.57 -13.60
CA PRO A 247 -15.69 -11.03 -12.42
C PRO A 247 -15.81 -11.88 -11.16
N ARG A 248 -16.91 -12.62 -10.99
CA ARG A 248 -17.15 -13.41 -9.77
C ARG A 248 -16.38 -14.72 -9.83
N GLU A 249 -16.46 -15.42 -10.96
CA GLU A 249 -15.70 -16.64 -11.21
C GLU A 249 -14.20 -16.36 -11.11
N ALA A 250 -13.70 -15.36 -11.85
CA ALA A 250 -12.28 -15.02 -11.85
C ALA A 250 -11.78 -14.61 -10.45
N ARG A 251 -12.59 -13.87 -9.68
CA ARG A 251 -12.24 -13.55 -8.29
C ARG A 251 -12.17 -14.79 -7.39
N GLN A 252 -13.08 -15.74 -7.53
CA GLN A 252 -13.04 -16.99 -6.77
C GLN A 252 -11.79 -17.82 -7.12
N VAL A 253 -11.45 -17.92 -8.40
CA VAL A 253 -10.23 -18.58 -8.88
C VAL A 253 -9.00 -17.88 -8.32
N ALA A 254 -8.92 -16.56 -8.39
CA ALA A 254 -7.80 -15.80 -7.83
C ALA A 254 -7.67 -15.96 -6.30
N ASP A 255 -8.78 -15.90 -5.56
CA ASP A 255 -8.77 -16.06 -4.11
C ASP A 255 -8.30 -17.48 -3.68
N ALA A 256 -8.60 -18.50 -4.50
CA ALA A 256 -8.12 -19.86 -4.31
C ALA A 256 -6.69 -20.11 -4.85
N ASN A 257 -6.17 -19.22 -5.70
CA ASN A 257 -4.90 -19.42 -6.40
C ASN A 257 -3.69 -19.38 -5.43
N PRO A 258 -2.92 -20.49 -5.31
CA PRO A 258 -1.74 -20.52 -4.46
C PRO A 258 -0.63 -19.59 -4.94
N HIS A 259 -0.51 -19.29 -6.24
CA HIS A 259 0.44 -18.31 -6.76
C HIS A 259 0.11 -16.91 -6.28
N TRP A 260 -1.17 -16.52 -6.36
CA TRP A 260 -1.62 -15.22 -5.88
C TRP A 260 -1.45 -15.06 -4.36
N ARG A 261 -1.77 -16.10 -3.59
CA ARG A 261 -1.53 -16.11 -2.14
C ARG A 261 -0.04 -15.93 -1.80
N ARG A 262 0.86 -16.65 -2.48
CA ARG A 262 2.31 -16.48 -2.30
C ARG A 262 2.79 -15.08 -2.67
N THR A 263 2.26 -14.49 -3.74
CA THR A 263 2.56 -13.11 -4.14
C THR A 263 2.19 -12.12 -3.04
N LYS A 264 0.95 -12.18 -2.53
CA LYS A 264 0.50 -11.30 -1.43
C LYS A 264 1.33 -11.49 -0.16
N ALA A 265 1.63 -12.74 0.21
CA ALA A 265 2.47 -13.04 1.37
C ALA A 265 3.90 -12.51 1.22
N SER A 266 4.49 -12.64 0.02
CA SER A 266 5.82 -12.11 -0.30
C SER A 266 5.86 -10.58 -0.13
N TRP A 267 4.86 -9.87 -0.64
CA TRP A 267 4.79 -8.42 -0.53
C TRP A 267 4.55 -7.94 0.91
N ALA A 268 3.73 -8.65 1.69
CA ALA A 268 3.42 -8.30 3.08
C ALA A 268 4.47 -8.76 4.10
N ALA A 269 5.51 -9.49 3.68
CA ALA A 269 6.39 -10.25 4.58
C ALA A 269 7.04 -9.38 5.67
N LYS A 270 7.58 -8.20 5.31
CA LYS A 270 8.24 -7.28 6.24
C LYS A 270 7.30 -6.74 7.31
N ALA A 271 6.07 -6.36 6.93
CA ALA A 271 5.06 -5.91 7.88
C ALA A 271 4.65 -7.04 8.82
N VAL A 272 4.45 -8.25 8.30
CA VAL A 272 4.08 -9.43 9.09
C VAL A 272 5.18 -9.79 10.09
N GLU A 273 6.44 -9.76 9.67
CA GLU A 273 7.60 -9.99 10.53
C GLU A 273 7.65 -8.96 11.67
N TYR A 274 7.66 -7.67 11.32
CA TYR A 274 7.72 -6.58 12.29
C TYR A 274 6.54 -6.61 13.27
N PHE A 275 5.31 -6.83 12.78
CA PHE A 275 4.14 -6.94 13.64
C PHE A 275 4.13 -8.18 14.53
N THR A 276 4.77 -9.27 14.09
CA THR A 276 4.96 -10.45 14.93
C THR A 276 5.97 -10.15 16.04
N GLU A 277 7.07 -9.49 15.71
CA GLU A 277 8.12 -9.09 16.66
C GLU A 277 7.57 -8.21 17.79
N ILE A 278 6.83 -7.16 17.47
CA ILE A 278 6.26 -6.23 18.47
C ILE A 278 4.98 -6.78 19.15
N GLY A 279 4.54 -7.98 18.78
CA GLY A 279 3.37 -8.66 19.33
C GLY A 279 2.01 -8.07 18.89
N LEU A 280 1.97 -7.37 17.75
CA LEU A 280 0.74 -6.87 17.11
C LEU A 280 0.01 -7.99 16.36
N ILE A 281 0.74 -8.99 15.85
CA ILE A 281 0.17 -10.25 15.36
C ILE A 281 0.23 -11.27 16.50
N GLY A 282 -0.93 -11.73 16.95
CA GLY A 282 -1.01 -12.69 18.04
C GLY A 282 -2.44 -13.10 18.36
N GLY A 283 -2.59 -14.19 19.12
CA GLY A 283 -3.90 -14.64 19.59
C GLY A 283 -4.88 -14.97 18.44
N PRO A 284 -6.20 -14.81 18.68
CA PRO A 284 -7.23 -15.20 17.72
C PRO A 284 -7.28 -14.35 16.43
N SER A 285 -6.72 -13.13 16.43
CA SER A 285 -6.74 -12.24 15.26
C SER A 285 -5.92 -12.78 14.07
N ARG A 286 -4.98 -13.69 14.33
CA ARG A 286 -4.19 -14.43 13.31
C ARG A 286 -5.06 -15.06 12.21
N ARG A 287 -6.31 -15.42 12.51
CA ARG A 287 -7.24 -15.97 11.53
C ARG A 287 -7.54 -15.00 10.36
N LEU A 288 -7.54 -13.69 10.62
CA LEU A 288 -7.80 -12.69 9.59
C LEU A 288 -6.58 -12.47 8.69
N TRP A 289 -5.37 -12.52 9.24
CA TRP A 289 -4.12 -12.52 8.48
C TRP A 289 -4.04 -13.71 7.51
N ARG A 290 -4.41 -14.91 7.97
CA ARG A 290 -4.52 -16.10 7.09
C ARG A 290 -5.57 -15.92 6.00
N ARG A 291 -6.74 -15.36 6.34
CA ARG A 291 -7.80 -15.06 5.37
C ARG A 291 -7.40 -14.02 4.34
N ALA A 292 -6.59 -13.04 4.72
CA ALA A 292 -6.02 -12.06 3.79
C ALA A 292 -5.04 -12.75 2.81
N GLY A 293 -4.50 -13.91 3.19
CA GLY A 293 -3.54 -14.68 2.41
C GLY A 293 -2.11 -14.17 2.56
N VAL A 294 -1.79 -13.55 3.70
CA VAL A 294 -0.46 -13.00 4.01
C VAL A 294 0.23 -13.71 5.18
N LEU A 295 -0.42 -14.72 5.74
CA LEU A 295 0.10 -15.57 6.81
C LEU A 295 -0.31 -17.02 6.52
N ASP A 296 0.57 -17.97 6.88
CA ASP A 296 0.30 -19.40 6.85
C ASP A 296 -0.67 -19.86 7.95
#